data_AF-A0A3A1QWZ3-F1
#
_entry.id   AF-A0A3A1QWZ3-F1
#
_cell.length_a   1.000
_cell.length_b   1.000
_cell.length_c   1.000
_cell.angle_alpha   90.00
_cell.angle_beta   90.00
_cell.angle_gamma   90.00
#
_symmetry.space_group_name_H-M   'P 1'
#
loop_
_entity.id
_entity.type
_entity.pdbx_description
1 polymer ?
#
loop_
_entity_poly.entity_id
_entity_poly.type
_entity_poly.pdbx_seq_one_letter_code
_entity_poly.pdbx_strand_id
1 'polypeptide(L)'
;MGASDVIPGVSGGTIAVMLGIYDRLIAAINGIFSKEWKKHLRFLIPLGIGVVTSILILARLIEWLFEHYPEPTQFLFMGLIIGIIPYLAKKSEMKSTFKANHYLLLLIGAVIVASMIFFKSEESAVIENITAGTYVLLFFSGFIASAAMILPGISGSFILLIIGIYSTVISSISNFQLDVIFVVGIGIILGIIVMSKLIKFFLENYSSGTYALIIGLVIGSIVVIYPGIPESTSLIIASIITFLAGLFFARVLGRIEYS
;
A
#
# COMPACT_ATOMS: atom_id res chain seq x y z
N MET A 1 -2.84 8.40 2.45
CA MET A 1 -2.86 7.50 1.28
C MET A 1 -1.87 7.98 0.21
N GLY A 2 -1.98 9.21 -0.30
CA GLY A 2 -1.04 9.69 -1.33
C GLY A 2 0.44 9.70 -0.93
N ALA A 3 0.78 10.27 0.23
CA ALA A 3 2.16 10.31 0.69
C ALA A 3 2.80 8.94 0.96
N SER A 4 2.00 7.91 1.28
CA SER A 4 2.53 6.56 1.52
C SER A 4 2.92 5.86 0.23
N ASP A 5 2.15 6.03 -0.84
CA ASP A 5 2.38 5.31 -2.11
C ASP A 5 3.67 5.73 -2.84
N VAL A 6 4.24 6.87 -2.47
CA VAL A 6 5.53 7.35 -2.99
C VAL A 6 6.69 6.54 -2.38
N ILE A 7 6.51 5.96 -1.19
CA ILE A 7 7.58 5.26 -0.47
C ILE A 7 7.46 3.75 -0.69
N PRO A 8 8.55 3.08 -1.11
CA PRO A 8 8.60 1.63 -1.12
C PRO A 8 8.37 1.03 0.27
N GLY A 9 7.40 0.12 0.38
CA GLY A 9 7.08 -0.61 1.62
C GLY A 9 5.85 -0.11 2.38
N VAL A 10 5.41 1.15 2.18
CA VAL A 10 4.18 1.67 2.79
C VAL A 10 3.08 1.77 1.74
N SER A 11 2.01 0.97 1.86
CA SER A 11 0.91 0.99 0.88
C SER A 11 -0.23 1.92 1.30
N GLY A 12 -0.81 2.64 0.33
CA GLY A 12 -2.05 3.38 0.47
C GLY A 12 -3.20 2.49 0.94
N GLY A 13 -3.22 1.21 0.55
CA GLY A 13 -4.16 0.21 1.08
C GLY A 13 -4.02 0.01 2.59
N THR A 14 -2.78 -0.05 3.11
CA THR A 14 -2.51 -0.11 4.56
C THR A 14 -3.03 1.14 5.27
N ILE A 15 -2.83 2.32 4.67
CA ILE A 15 -3.35 3.57 5.23
C ILE A 15 -4.88 3.64 5.14
N ALA A 16 -5.51 3.12 4.09
CA ALA A 16 -6.97 3.04 3.99
C ALA A 16 -7.57 2.14 5.08
N VAL A 17 -6.91 1.04 5.41
CA VAL A 17 -7.27 0.19 6.56
C VAL A 17 -7.08 0.94 7.87
N MET A 18 -5.98 1.70 8.01
CA MET A 18 -5.70 2.51 9.20
C MET A 18 -6.75 3.56 9.48
N LEU A 19 -7.18 4.22 8.41
CA LEU A 19 -8.22 5.22 8.43
C LEU A 19 -9.60 4.59 8.47
N GLY A 20 -9.76 3.27 8.53
CA GLY A 20 -11.06 2.59 8.56
C GLY A 20 -11.90 2.68 7.27
N ILE A 21 -11.51 3.52 6.32
CA ILE A 21 -12.22 3.75 5.05
C ILE A 21 -12.06 2.63 4.02
N TYR A 22 -11.31 1.55 4.32
CA TYR A 22 -10.98 0.51 3.35
C TYR A 22 -12.21 -0.12 2.67
N ASP A 23 -13.17 -0.64 3.43
CA ASP A 23 -14.35 -1.29 2.84
C ASP A 23 -15.18 -0.29 2.02
N ARG A 24 -15.27 0.95 2.51
CA ARG A 24 -15.95 2.05 1.82
C ARG A 24 -15.26 2.39 0.50
N LEU A 25 -13.94 2.36 0.47
CA LEU A 25 -13.14 2.55 -0.75
C LEU A 25 -13.41 1.44 -1.76
N ILE A 26 -13.33 0.17 -1.34
CA ILE A 26 -13.66 -0.98 -2.20
C ILE A 26 -15.09 -0.86 -2.74
N ALA A 27 -16.06 -0.58 -1.88
CA ALA A 27 -17.46 -0.43 -2.27
C ALA A 27 -17.66 0.75 -3.22
N ALA A 28 -16.95 1.87 -3.01
CA ALA A 28 -17.04 3.03 -3.87
C ALA A 28 -16.48 2.78 -5.27
N ILE A 29 -15.31 2.14 -5.38
CA ILE A 29 -14.71 1.78 -6.67
C ILE A 29 -15.63 0.83 -7.44
N ASN A 30 -16.14 -0.21 -6.78
CA ASN A 30 -17.08 -1.15 -7.38
C ASN A 30 -18.41 -0.48 -7.79
N GLY A 31 -18.82 0.57 -7.06
CA GLY A 31 -20.07 1.29 -7.27
C GLY A 31 -20.04 2.33 -8.40
N ILE A 32 -18.88 2.63 -9.01
CA ILE A 32 -18.75 3.60 -10.11
C ILE A 32 -19.63 3.22 -11.31
N PHE A 33 -19.83 1.92 -11.56
CA PHE A 33 -20.65 1.42 -12.67
C PHE A 33 -22.09 1.09 -12.26
N SER A 34 -22.49 1.44 -11.04
CA SER A 34 -23.85 1.18 -10.52
C SER A 34 -24.81 2.33 -10.84
N LYS A 35 -26.12 2.12 -10.61
CA LYS A 35 -27.13 3.20 -10.70
C LYS A 35 -26.84 4.36 -9.74
N GLU A 36 -26.16 4.08 -8.62
CA GLU A 36 -25.81 5.02 -7.57
C GLU A 36 -24.40 5.64 -7.74
N TRP A 37 -23.81 5.58 -8.94
CA TRP A 37 -22.44 6.04 -9.22
C TRP A 37 -22.12 7.44 -8.70
N LYS A 38 -23.09 8.36 -8.71
CA LYS A 38 -22.95 9.73 -8.17
C LYS A 38 -22.63 9.73 -6.67
N LYS A 39 -23.23 8.82 -5.89
CA LYS A 39 -22.96 8.67 -4.45
C LYS A 39 -21.52 8.21 -4.21
N HIS A 40 -21.03 7.29 -5.03
CA HIS A 40 -19.67 6.79 -4.92
C HIS A 40 -18.64 7.83 -5.35
N LEU A 41 -18.90 8.61 -6.41
CA LEU A 41 -18.04 9.74 -6.81
C LEU A 41 -17.98 10.84 -5.75
N ARG A 42 -19.06 11.11 -5.01
CA ARG A 42 -19.03 12.05 -3.87
C ARG A 42 -18.07 11.64 -2.76
N PHE A 43 -17.69 10.36 -2.68
CA PHE A 43 -16.62 9.89 -1.80
C PHE A 43 -15.26 9.86 -2.51
N LEU A 44 -15.20 9.33 -3.74
CA LEU A 44 -13.94 9.14 -4.47
C LEU A 44 -13.29 10.46 -4.91
N ILE A 45 -14.07 11.47 -5.30
CA ILE A 45 -13.52 12.75 -5.75
C ILE A 45 -12.79 13.47 -4.60
N PRO A 46 -13.41 13.71 -3.42
CA PRO A 46 -12.69 14.32 -2.30
C PRO A 46 -11.48 13.49 -1.85
N LEU A 47 -11.59 12.16 -1.82
CA LEU A 47 -10.47 11.28 -1.48
C LEU A 47 -9.33 11.41 -2.50
N GLY A 48 -9.64 11.41 -3.80
CA GLY A 48 -8.68 11.58 -4.88
C GLY A 48 -7.99 12.94 -4.83
N ILE A 49 -8.74 14.02 -4.60
CA ILE A 49 -8.18 15.37 -4.38
C ILE A 49 -7.23 15.35 -3.18
N GLY A 50 -7.63 14.73 -2.07
CA GLY A 50 -6.79 14.59 -0.88
C GLY A 50 -5.51 13.79 -1.14
N VAL A 51 -5.59 12.70 -1.91
CA VAL A 51 -4.43 11.90 -2.35
C VAL A 51 -3.47 12.74 -3.19
N VAL A 52 -3.96 13.40 -4.24
CA VAL A 52 -3.14 14.25 -5.13
C VAL A 52 -2.52 15.40 -4.34
N THR A 53 -3.31 16.10 -3.53
CA THR A 53 -2.83 17.21 -2.69
C THR A 53 -1.77 16.73 -1.69
N SER A 54 -1.97 15.56 -1.08
CA SER A 54 -1.00 14.94 -0.19
C SER A 54 0.29 14.57 -0.91
N ILE A 55 0.23 14.07 -2.14
CA ILE A 55 1.44 13.81 -2.94
C ILE A 55 2.18 15.12 -3.20
N LEU A 56 1.49 16.17 -3.66
CA LEU A 56 2.15 17.43 -4.00
C LEU A 56 2.80 18.14 -2.79
N ILE A 57 2.15 18.09 -1.62
CA ILE A 57 2.60 18.81 -0.42
C ILE A 57 3.49 17.94 0.46
N LEU A 58 3.05 16.73 0.80
CA LEU A 58 3.75 15.89 1.76
C LEU A 58 4.82 15.01 1.14
N ALA A 59 4.79 14.70 -0.17
CA ALA A 59 5.82 13.81 -0.74
C ALA A 59 7.22 14.38 -0.54
N ARG A 60 7.42 15.70 -0.73
CA ARG A 60 8.71 16.35 -0.51
C ARG A 60 9.18 16.28 0.94
N LEU A 61 8.26 16.47 1.90
CA LEU A 61 8.59 16.36 3.33
C LEU A 61 8.99 14.93 3.68
N ILE A 62 8.22 13.97 3.18
CA ILE A 62 8.44 12.55 3.45
C ILE A 62 9.74 12.07 2.80
N GLU A 63 10.02 12.49 1.57
CA GLU A 63 11.28 12.24 0.87
C GLU A 63 12.46 12.81 1.66
N TRP A 64 12.37 14.07 2.10
CA TRP A 64 13.39 14.70 2.95
C TRP A 64 13.60 13.93 4.27
N LEU A 65 12.52 13.48 4.91
CA LEU A 65 12.59 12.67 6.13
C LEU A 65 13.24 11.29 5.89
N PHE A 66 12.97 10.64 4.76
CA PHE A 66 13.63 9.38 4.39
C PHE A 66 15.11 9.56 4.04
N GLU A 67 15.48 10.69 3.46
CA GLU A 67 16.87 11.01 3.12
C GLU A 67 17.70 11.37 4.37
N HIS A 68 17.14 12.18 5.28
CA HIS A 68 17.88 12.72 6.44
C HIS A 68 17.66 11.93 7.74
N TYR A 69 16.50 11.29 7.91
CA TYR A 69 16.10 10.53 9.10
C TYR A 69 15.40 9.20 8.74
N PRO A 70 16.05 8.32 7.96
CA PRO A 70 15.44 7.08 7.48
C PRO A 70 14.92 6.21 8.63
N GLU A 71 15.75 5.95 9.65
CA GLU A 71 15.39 5.03 10.73
C GLU A 71 14.20 5.56 11.54
N PRO A 72 14.19 6.80 12.10
CA PRO A 72 13.04 7.30 12.83
C PRO A 72 11.76 7.33 11.99
N THR A 73 11.87 7.61 10.69
CA THR A 73 10.73 7.62 9.76
C THR A 73 10.19 6.20 9.54
N GLN A 74 11.06 5.21 9.34
CA GLN A 74 10.66 3.81 9.21
C GLN A 74 10.05 3.26 10.51
N PHE A 75 10.59 3.63 11.68
CA PHE A 75 10.03 3.30 12.98
C PHE A 75 8.64 3.93 13.19
N LEU A 76 8.38 5.15 12.70
CA LEU A 76 7.03 5.76 12.69
C LEU A 76 6.03 4.86 11.94
N PHE A 77 6.37 4.47 10.70
CA PHE A 77 5.52 3.61 9.88
C PHE A 77 5.34 2.22 10.46
N MET A 78 6.40 1.64 11.04
CA MET A 78 6.31 0.36 11.74
C MET A 78 5.35 0.44 12.94
N GLY A 79 5.39 1.54 13.71
CA GLY A 79 4.45 1.79 14.81
C GLY A 79 3.01 1.92 14.31
N LEU A 80 2.79 2.65 13.21
CA LEU A 80 1.48 2.73 12.56
C LEU A 80 0.98 1.32 12.18
N ILE A 81 1.78 0.56 11.43
CA ILE A 81 1.44 -0.78 10.93
C ILE A 81 1.13 -1.74 12.07
N ILE A 82 1.98 -1.82 13.10
CA ILE A 82 1.73 -2.69 14.26
C ILE A 82 0.45 -2.26 14.98
N GLY A 83 0.20 -0.95 15.09
CA GLY A 83 -0.98 -0.40 15.73
C GLY A 83 -2.30 -0.86 15.11
N ILE A 84 -2.31 -1.21 13.81
CA ILE A 84 -3.53 -1.64 13.10
C ILE A 84 -3.82 -3.14 13.21
N ILE A 85 -2.81 -3.96 13.56
CA ILE A 85 -2.96 -5.42 13.63
C ILE A 85 -4.06 -5.84 14.63
N PRO A 86 -4.12 -5.30 15.86
CA PRO A 86 -5.19 -5.65 16.80
C PRO A 86 -6.58 -5.30 16.28
N TYR A 87 -6.70 -4.22 15.51
CA TYR A 87 -7.95 -3.80 14.90
C TYR A 87 -8.36 -4.78 13.80
N LEU A 88 -7.46 -5.16 12.89
CA LEU A 88 -7.73 -6.15 11.86
C LEU A 88 -8.11 -7.50 12.46
N ALA A 89 -7.41 -7.94 13.51
CA ALA A 89 -7.72 -9.18 14.21
C ALA A 89 -9.08 -9.15 14.92
N LYS A 90 -9.50 -7.98 15.43
CA LYS A 90 -10.84 -7.80 16.00
C LYS A 90 -11.91 -7.82 14.91
N LYS A 91 -11.68 -7.10 13.80
CA LYS A 91 -12.61 -7.00 12.66
C LYS A 91 -12.85 -8.35 11.98
N SER A 92 -11.79 -9.15 11.84
CA SER A 92 -11.88 -10.49 11.28
C SER A 92 -12.44 -11.53 12.24
N GLU A 93 -12.81 -11.13 13.46
CA GLU A 93 -13.21 -12.01 14.56
C GLU A 93 -12.22 -13.18 14.75
N MET A 94 -10.92 -12.86 14.69
CA MET A 94 -9.85 -13.85 14.59
C MET A 94 -9.95 -14.95 15.65
N LYS A 95 -10.34 -14.58 16.87
CA LYS A 95 -10.44 -15.51 18.02
C LYS A 95 -11.54 -16.55 17.88
N SER A 96 -12.64 -16.25 17.20
CA SER A 96 -13.79 -17.15 17.04
C SER A 96 -13.79 -17.85 15.67
N THR A 97 -13.20 -17.23 14.65
CA THR A 97 -13.40 -17.66 13.27
C THR A 97 -12.17 -18.36 12.66
N PHE A 98 -10.96 -18.13 13.20
CA PHE A 98 -9.74 -18.67 12.60
C PHE A 98 -9.47 -20.13 13.01
N LYS A 99 -9.68 -21.02 12.05
CA LYS A 99 -9.13 -22.39 11.99
C LYS A 99 -7.66 -22.44 11.54
N ALA A 100 -7.01 -23.60 11.67
CA ALA A 100 -5.61 -23.84 11.29
C ALA A 100 -5.25 -23.37 9.86
N ASN A 101 -6.14 -23.61 8.88
CA ASN A 101 -5.92 -23.18 7.50
C ASN A 101 -5.80 -21.66 7.35
N HIS A 102 -6.44 -20.87 8.22
CA HIS A 102 -6.32 -19.41 8.18
C HIS A 102 -4.98 -18.95 8.74
N TYR A 103 -4.46 -19.60 9.79
CA TYR A 103 -3.11 -19.31 10.27
C TYR A 103 -2.05 -19.66 9.20
N LEU A 104 -2.28 -20.70 8.41
CA LEU A 104 -1.44 -21.01 7.24
C LEU A 104 -1.53 -19.89 6.19
N LEU A 105 -2.73 -19.38 5.86
CA LEU A 105 -2.88 -18.24 4.93
C LEU A 105 -2.22 -16.96 5.44
N LEU A 106 -2.30 -16.70 6.75
CA LEU A 106 -1.60 -15.58 7.40
C LEU A 106 -0.09 -15.75 7.24
N LEU A 107 0.45 -16.94 7.52
CA LEU A 107 1.87 -17.21 7.34
C LEU A 107 2.28 -17.03 5.88
N ILE A 108 1.49 -17.53 4.92
CA ILE A 108 1.73 -17.35 3.49
C ILE A 108 1.78 -15.86 3.14
N GLY A 109 0.81 -15.06 3.59
CA GLY A 109 0.81 -13.61 3.37
C GLY A 109 2.05 -12.92 3.96
N ALA A 110 2.42 -13.29 5.19
CA ALA A 110 3.60 -12.75 5.84
C ALA A 110 4.88 -13.10 5.09
N VAL A 111 5.04 -14.35 4.63
CA VAL A 111 6.21 -14.80 3.86
C VAL A 111 6.26 -14.13 2.49
N ILE A 112 5.12 -14.00 1.79
CA ILE A 112 5.07 -13.31 0.48
C ILE A 112 5.66 -11.91 0.60
N VAL A 113 5.19 -11.11 1.56
CA VAL A 113 5.69 -9.73 1.72
C VAL A 113 7.07 -9.72 2.35
N ALA A 114 7.36 -10.53 3.36
CA ALA A 114 8.70 -10.55 3.96
C ALA A 114 9.78 -10.97 2.96
N SER A 115 9.48 -11.89 2.03
CA SER A 115 10.42 -12.33 0.99
C SER A 115 10.82 -11.22 0.03
N MET A 116 10.06 -10.12 -0.02
CA MET A 116 10.36 -8.95 -0.84
C MET A 116 11.74 -8.35 -0.54
N ILE A 117 12.27 -8.52 0.67
CA ILE A 117 13.62 -8.06 1.01
C ILE A 117 14.71 -8.69 0.13
N PHE A 118 14.49 -9.92 -0.38
CA PHE A 118 15.45 -10.61 -1.25
C PHE A 118 15.38 -10.14 -2.70
N PHE A 119 14.29 -9.49 -3.09
CA PHE A 119 14.09 -8.87 -4.41
C PHE A 119 14.48 -7.39 -4.42
N LYS A 120 14.96 -6.87 -3.27
CA LYS A 120 15.49 -5.51 -3.13
C LYS A 120 16.91 -5.47 -3.72
N SER A 121 17.03 -5.61 -5.03
CA SER A 121 18.33 -5.68 -5.72
C SER A 121 18.30 -5.06 -7.12
N GLU A 122 19.27 -4.14 -7.32
CA GLU A 122 19.64 -3.32 -8.48
C GLU A 122 18.51 -2.51 -9.15
N GLU A 123 18.63 -1.18 -9.08
CA GLU A 123 17.83 -0.27 -9.90
C GLU A 123 17.90 -0.75 -11.36
N SER A 124 16.77 -1.23 -11.87
CA SER A 124 16.71 -1.68 -13.25
C SER A 124 17.01 -0.49 -14.15
N ALA A 125 17.87 -0.70 -15.15
CA ALA A 125 18.19 0.33 -16.12
C ALA A 125 16.90 0.84 -16.80
N VAL A 126 16.85 2.15 -17.05
CA VAL A 126 15.73 2.77 -17.76
C VAL A 126 15.65 2.18 -19.17
N ILE A 127 14.47 1.72 -19.57
CA ILE A 127 14.25 1.24 -20.93
C ILE A 127 14.19 2.44 -21.87
N GLU A 128 15.31 2.74 -22.54
CA GLU A 128 15.40 3.89 -23.46
C GLU A 128 14.66 3.66 -24.78
N ASN A 129 14.64 2.42 -25.28
CA ASN A 129 13.98 2.06 -26.52
C ASN A 129 12.58 1.50 -26.27
N ILE A 130 11.58 2.40 -26.30
CA ILE A 130 10.18 2.04 -26.07
C ILE A 130 9.59 1.46 -27.37
N THR A 131 9.38 0.16 -27.37
CA THR A 131 8.74 -0.58 -28.47
C THR A 131 7.27 -0.85 -28.16
N ALA A 132 6.50 -1.37 -29.14
CA ALA A 132 5.15 -1.85 -28.90
C ALA A 132 5.09 -2.91 -27.77
N GLY A 133 6.10 -3.80 -27.69
CA GLY A 133 6.21 -4.78 -26.60
C GLY A 133 6.43 -4.12 -25.24
N THR A 134 7.20 -3.04 -25.19
CA THR A 134 7.42 -2.24 -23.97
C THR A 134 6.11 -1.62 -23.47
N TYR A 135 5.27 -1.06 -24.37
CA TYR A 135 3.97 -0.53 -23.98
C TYR A 135 3.03 -1.58 -23.40
N VAL A 136 3.01 -2.79 -23.98
CA VAL A 136 2.23 -3.91 -23.44
C VAL A 136 2.73 -4.28 -22.05
N LEU A 137 4.04 -4.37 -21.86
CA LEU A 137 4.64 -4.63 -20.54
C LEU A 137 4.26 -3.53 -19.54
N LEU A 138 4.40 -2.26 -19.91
CA LEU A 138 4.06 -1.10 -19.06
C LEU A 138 2.58 -1.12 -18.65
N PHE A 139 1.68 -1.41 -19.58
CA PHE A 139 0.26 -1.54 -19.31
C PHE A 139 -0.03 -2.65 -18.28
N PHE A 140 0.46 -3.87 -18.51
CA PHE A 140 0.21 -4.99 -17.61
C PHE A 140 0.92 -4.84 -16.27
N SER A 141 2.08 -4.18 -16.24
CA SER A 141 2.77 -3.86 -15.01
C SER A 141 1.97 -2.87 -14.15
N GLY A 142 1.42 -1.81 -14.77
CA GLY A 142 0.48 -0.90 -14.10
C GLY A 142 -0.77 -1.62 -13.62
N PHE A 143 -1.32 -2.52 -14.44
CA PHE A 143 -2.48 -3.35 -14.08
C PHE A 143 -2.20 -4.25 -12.88
N ILE A 144 -1.07 -4.94 -12.82
CA ILE A 144 -0.72 -5.82 -11.70
C ILE A 144 -0.36 -4.98 -10.45
N ALA A 145 0.38 -3.89 -10.61
CA ALA A 145 0.73 -2.98 -9.52
C ALA A 145 -0.50 -2.34 -8.86
N SER A 146 -1.61 -2.18 -9.59
CA SER A 146 -2.88 -1.71 -9.03
C SER A 146 -3.42 -2.63 -7.92
N ALA A 147 -3.14 -3.94 -7.97
CA ALA A 147 -3.55 -4.88 -6.94
C ALA A 147 -2.94 -4.49 -5.59
N ALA A 148 -1.69 -4.03 -5.59
CA ALA A 148 -0.98 -3.56 -4.40
C ALA A 148 -1.46 -2.17 -3.91
N MET A 149 -2.01 -1.33 -4.79
CA MET A 149 -2.64 -0.06 -4.36
C MET A 149 -3.92 -0.30 -3.54
N ILE A 150 -4.57 -1.44 -3.77
CA ILE A 150 -5.77 -1.83 -3.03
C ILE A 150 -5.39 -2.74 -1.85
N LEU A 151 -4.61 -3.78 -2.09
CA LEU A 151 -4.32 -4.79 -1.08
C LEU A 151 -3.36 -4.24 -0.01
N PRO A 152 -3.77 -4.20 1.28
CA PRO A 152 -2.91 -3.71 2.35
C PRO A 152 -1.66 -4.58 2.52
N GLY A 153 -0.54 -3.93 2.84
CA GLY A 153 0.75 -4.58 3.10
C GLY A 153 1.65 -4.74 1.88
N ILE A 154 1.17 -4.52 0.64
CA ILE A 154 1.98 -4.56 -0.58
C ILE A 154 2.00 -3.18 -1.23
N SER A 155 3.17 -2.64 -1.58
CA SER A 155 3.27 -1.34 -2.29
C SER A 155 3.28 -1.53 -3.82
N GLY A 156 2.53 -0.70 -4.55
CA GLY A 156 2.49 -0.70 -6.01
C GLY A 156 3.86 -0.40 -6.64
N SER A 157 4.60 0.55 -6.07
CA SER A 157 5.98 0.84 -6.50
C SER A 157 6.91 -0.35 -6.32
N PHE A 158 6.68 -1.16 -5.27
CA PHE A 158 7.45 -2.38 -5.05
C PHE A 158 7.14 -3.46 -6.11
N ILE A 159 5.87 -3.63 -6.50
CA ILE A 159 5.52 -4.53 -7.60
C ILE A 159 6.20 -4.10 -8.91
N LEU A 160 6.24 -2.79 -9.20
CA LEU A 160 6.93 -2.26 -10.38
C LEU A 160 8.46 -2.49 -10.32
N LEU A 161 9.04 -2.46 -9.11
CA LEU A 161 10.45 -2.81 -8.89
C LEU A 161 10.72 -4.28 -9.17
N ILE A 162 9.90 -5.21 -8.65
CA ILE A 162 10.04 -6.66 -8.94
C ILE A 162 9.95 -6.93 -10.45
N ILE A 163 9.04 -6.23 -11.15
CA ILE A 163 8.88 -6.39 -12.61
C ILE A 163 10.06 -5.74 -13.37
N GLY A 164 10.83 -4.86 -12.73
CA GLY A 164 12.00 -4.21 -13.33
C GLY A 164 11.68 -2.98 -14.18
N ILE A 165 10.51 -2.37 -14.01
CA ILE A 165 10.09 -1.20 -14.81
C ILE A 165 9.95 0.08 -13.99
N TYR A 166 10.19 0.03 -12.68
CA TYR A 166 10.04 1.18 -11.79
C TYR A 166 10.84 2.40 -12.26
N SER A 167 12.14 2.24 -12.53
CA SER A 167 13.00 3.34 -13.00
C SER A 167 12.51 3.94 -14.31
N THR A 168 12.00 3.12 -15.23
CA THR A 168 11.38 3.57 -16.48
C THR A 168 10.15 4.44 -16.19
N VAL A 169 9.24 4.00 -15.32
CA VAL A 169 8.03 4.76 -14.96
C VAL A 169 8.40 6.09 -14.28
N ILE A 170 9.34 6.09 -13.33
CA ILE A 170 9.78 7.30 -12.64
C ILE A 170 10.48 8.27 -13.60
N SER A 171 11.36 7.77 -14.46
CA SER A 171 12.01 8.57 -15.50
C SER A 171 10.99 9.18 -16.46
N SER A 172 9.98 8.42 -16.88
CA SER A 172 8.90 8.92 -17.74
C SER A 172 8.07 10.01 -17.06
N ILE A 173 7.79 9.89 -15.76
CA ILE A 173 7.11 10.93 -14.97
C ILE A 173 7.96 12.20 -14.90
N SER A 174 9.25 12.06 -14.58
CA SER A 174 10.18 13.20 -14.45
C SER A 174 10.38 13.95 -15.77
N ASN A 175 10.46 13.21 -16.88
CA ASN A 175 10.63 13.74 -18.23
C ASN A 175 9.31 14.05 -18.95
N PHE A 176 8.16 13.98 -18.27
CA PHE A 176 6.84 14.21 -18.86
C PHE A 176 6.56 13.42 -20.15
N GLN A 177 7.00 12.16 -20.21
CA GLN A 177 6.70 11.23 -21.31
C GLN A 177 5.24 10.77 -21.22
N LEU A 178 4.36 11.58 -21.81
CA LEU A 178 2.90 11.44 -21.65
C LEU A 178 2.36 10.12 -22.21
N ASP A 179 2.99 9.55 -23.22
CA ASP A 179 2.67 8.25 -23.80
C ASP A 179 2.82 7.10 -22.77
N VAL A 180 3.97 7.02 -22.11
CA VAL A 180 4.23 6.03 -21.05
C VAL A 180 3.30 6.25 -19.86
N ILE A 181 3.19 7.50 -19.39
CA ILE A 181 2.32 7.86 -18.26
C ILE A 181 0.88 7.46 -18.55
N PHE A 182 0.40 7.73 -19.76
CA PHE A 182 -0.95 7.38 -20.18
C PHE A 182 -1.17 5.86 -20.22
N VAL A 183 -0.24 5.10 -20.80
CA VAL A 183 -0.35 3.63 -20.91
C VAL A 183 -0.33 2.97 -19.53
N VAL A 184 0.61 3.35 -18.67
CA VAL A 184 0.68 2.86 -17.28
C VAL A 184 -0.57 3.28 -16.51
N GLY A 185 -1.01 4.53 -16.67
CA GLY A 185 -2.20 5.08 -16.03
C GLY A 185 -3.48 4.33 -16.38
N ILE A 186 -3.69 4.00 -17.66
CA ILE A 186 -4.83 3.16 -18.07
C ILE A 186 -4.72 1.76 -17.44
N GLY A 187 -3.53 1.16 -17.47
CA GLY A 187 -3.27 -0.12 -16.82
C GLY A 187 -3.68 -0.10 -15.35
N ILE A 188 -3.26 0.92 -14.60
CA ILE A 188 -3.61 1.13 -13.19
C ILE A 188 -5.13 1.29 -13.02
N ILE A 189 -5.79 2.14 -13.80
CA ILE A 189 -7.24 2.39 -13.67
C ILE A 189 -8.04 1.11 -13.90
N LEU A 190 -7.76 0.39 -14.99
CA LEU A 190 -8.44 -0.87 -15.31
C LEU A 190 -8.13 -1.94 -14.26
N GLY A 191 -6.88 -2.00 -13.82
CA GLY A 191 -6.44 -2.88 -12.75
C GLY A 191 -7.19 -2.62 -11.45
N ILE A 192 -7.31 -1.36 -11.00
CA ILE A 192 -8.06 -0.98 -9.80
C ILE A 192 -9.51 -1.47 -9.90
N ILE A 193 -10.15 -1.30 -11.06
CA ILE A 193 -11.54 -1.75 -11.26
C ILE A 193 -11.66 -3.27 -11.16
N VAL A 194 -10.76 -4.03 -11.80
CA VAL A 194 -10.80 -5.49 -11.78
C VAL A 194 -10.41 -6.05 -10.40
N MET A 195 -9.32 -5.56 -9.82
CA MET A 195 -8.81 -6.02 -8.53
C MET A 195 -9.74 -5.65 -7.38
N SER A 196 -10.38 -4.48 -7.40
CA SER A 196 -11.40 -4.13 -6.40
C SER A 196 -12.60 -5.08 -6.42
N LYS A 197 -13.03 -5.55 -7.60
CA LYS A 197 -14.09 -6.57 -7.72
C LYS A 197 -13.64 -7.92 -7.17
N LEU A 198 -12.42 -8.32 -7.50
CA LEU A 198 -11.84 -9.58 -7.04
C LEU A 198 -11.71 -9.59 -5.50
N ILE A 199 -11.16 -8.52 -4.93
CA ILE A 199 -11.00 -8.38 -3.47
C ILE A 199 -12.37 -8.32 -2.79
N LYS A 200 -13.33 -7.58 -3.35
CA LYS A 200 -14.70 -7.55 -2.82
C LYS A 200 -15.32 -8.95 -2.79
N PHE A 201 -15.21 -9.70 -3.88
CA PHE A 201 -15.70 -11.07 -3.95
C PHE A 201 -15.09 -11.96 -2.85
N PHE A 202 -13.78 -11.88 -2.64
CA PHE A 202 -13.12 -12.64 -1.58
C PHE A 202 -13.54 -12.20 -0.17
N LEU A 203 -13.67 -10.90 0.08
CA LEU A 203 -14.16 -10.39 1.36
C LEU A 203 -15.59 -10.82 1.67
N GLU A 204 -16.47 -10.89 0.67
CA GLU A 204 -17.88 -11.29 0.86
C GLU A 204 -18.06 -12.81 0.98
N ASN A 205 -17.27 -13.62 0.24
CA ASN A 205 -17.46 -15.08 0.17
C ASN A 205 -16.46 -15.87 1.02
N TYR A 206 -15.27 -15.32 1.28
CA TYR A 206 -14.16 -15.98 1.97
C TYR A 206 -13.54 -15.08 3.06
N SER A 207 -14.36 -14.24 3.69
CA SER A 207 -13.97 -13.19 4.65
C SER A 207 -12.81 -13.59 5.58
N SER A 208 -12.95 -14.69 6.32
CA SER A 208 -11.94 -15.13 7.30
C SER A 208 -10.58 -15.44 6.67
N GLY A 209 -10.58 -16.11 5.51
CA GLY A 209 -9.35 -16.40 4.77
C GLY A 209 -8.72 -15.16 4.16
N THR A 210 -9.54 -14.26 3.63
CA THR A 210 -9.07 -12.99 3.07
C THR A 210 -8.48 -12.07 4.14
N TYR A 211 -9.13 -11.95 5.29
CA TYR A 211 -8.57 -11.22 6.43
C TYR A 211 -7.32 -11.88 6.99
N ALA A 212 -7.25 -13.21 7.05
CA ALA A 212 -6.04 -13.90 7.47
C ALA A 212 -4.86 -13.57 6.56
N LEU A 213 -5.08 -13.63 5.24
CA LEU A 213 -4.07 -13.24 4.26
C LEU A 213 -3.68 -11.76 4.43
N ILE A 214 -4.64 -10.84 4.52
CA ILE A 214 -4.40 -9.40 4.73
C ILE A 214 -3.57 -9.14 5.99
N ILE A 215 -3.91 -9.76 7.12
CA ILE A 215 -3.13 -9.65 8.37
C ILE A 215 -1.71 -10.17 8.14
N GLY A 216 -1.57 -11.29 7.44
CA GLY A 216 -0.29 -11.82 7.02
C GLY A 216 0.54 -10.81 6.22
N LEU A 217 -0.02 -10.25 5.16
CA LEU A 217 0.65 -9.24 4.31
C LEU A 217 1.09 -8.02 5.14
N VAL A 218 0.22 -7.54 6.04
CA VAL A 218 0.53 -6.43 6.95
C VAL A 218 1.68 -6.79 7.90
N ILE A 219 1.69 -8.00 8.48
CA ILE A 219 2.80 -8.48 9.31
C ILE A 219 4.10 -8.58 8.50
N GLY A 220 4.05 -9.13 7.29
CA GLY A 220 5.22 -9.23 6.42
C GLY A 220 5.80 -7.86 6.05
N SER A 221 4.95 -6.83 5.89
CA SER A 221 5.41 -5.46 5.61
C SER A 221 6.26 -4.84 6.72
N ILE A 222 6.10 -5.30 7.98
CA ILE A 222 6.95 -4.88 9.10
C ILE A 222 8.40 -5.29 8.84
N VAL A 223 8.62 -6.49 8.31
CA VAL A 223 9.96 -7.00 7.98
C VAL A 223 10.60 -6.18 6.87
N VAL A 224 9.81 -5.77 5.86
CA VAL A 224 10.30 -4.97 4.72
C VAL A 224 10.70 -3.55 5.14
N ILE A 225 9.96 -2.95 6.08
CA ILE A 225 10.21 -1.57 6.54
C ILE A 225 11.30 -1.51 7.62
N TYR A 226 11.51 -2.58 8.39
CA TYR A 226 12.43 -2.59 9.52
C TYR A 226 13.85 -2.16 9.10
N PRO A 227 14.37 -1.04 9.64
CA PRO A 227 15.66 -0.48 9.21
C PRO A 227 16.88 -1.16 9.84
N GLY A 228 16.67 -2.04 10.83
CA GLY A 228 17.73 -2.47 11.75
C GLY A 228 17.72 -1.67 13.05
N ILE A 229 18.79 -1.84 13.84
CA ILE A 229 18.96 -1.11 15.11
C ILE A 229 19.80 0.14 14.82
N PRO A 230 19.29 1.34 15.16
CA PRO A 230 20.05 2.58 15.02
C PRO A 230 21.40 2.55 15.75
N GLU A 231 22.46 3.05 15.10
CA GLU A 231 23.81 3.03 15.69
C GLU A 231 24.03 4.11 16.76
N SER A 232 23.34 5.25 16.65
CA SER A 232 23.48 6.40 17.56
C SER A 232 22.40 6.42 18.64
N THR A 233 22.77 6.69 19.89
CA THR A 233 21.80 6.87 20.99
C THR A 233 20.73 7.92 20.69
N SER A 234 21.09 9.00 19.98
CA SER A 234 20.13 10.02 19.56
C SER A 234 19.08 9.48 18.59
N LEU A 235 19.50 8.67 17.61
CA LEU A 235 18.63 8.02 16.64
C LEU A 235 17.79 6.91 17.27
N ILE A 236 18.32 6.18 18.26
CA ILE A 236 17.55 5.22 19.07
C ILE A 236 16.40 5.93 19.77
N ILE A 237 16.68 7.03 20.48
CA ILE A 237 15.65 7.78 21.21
C ILE A 237 14.61 8.34 20.24
N ALA A 238 15.06 8.97 19.14
CA ALA A 238 14.16 9.48 18.11
C ALA A 238 13.27 8.37 17.52
N SER A 239 13.84 7.21 17.20
CA SER A 239 13.12 6.04 16.66
C SER A 239 12.09 5.48 17.65
N ILE A 240 12.41 5.42 18.94
CA ILE A 240 11.44 5.00 19.97
C ILE A 240 10.29 6.01 20.05
N ILE A 241 10.59 7.31 20.06
CA ILE A 241 9.56 8.37 20.11
C ILE A 241 8.65 8.30 18.89
N THR A 242 9.22 8.19 17.68
CA THR A 242 8.43 8.13 16.46
C THR A 242 7.63 6.83 16.36
N PHE A 243 8.18 5.69 16.79
CA PHE A 243 7.46 4.43 16.88
C PHE A 243 6.24 4.52 17.80
N LEU A 244 6.42 5.07 19.00
CA LEU A 244 5.33 5.28 19.96
C LEU A 244 4.30 6.28 19.43
N ALA A 245 4.74 7.35 18.75
CA ALA A 245 3.85 8.28 18.09
C ALA A 245 3.01 7.57 17.01
N GLY A 246 3.64 6.71 16.20
CA GLY A 246 2.94 5.89 15.19
C GLY A 246 1.89 4.98 15.80
N LEU A 247 2.23 4.25 16.88
CA LEU A 247 1.28 3.42 17.62
C LEU A 247 0.12 4.25 18.19
N PHE A 248 0.41 5.43 18.74
CA PHE A 248 -0.58 6.34 19.28
C PHE A 248 -1.54 6.82 18.18
N PHE A 249 -1.02 7.30 17.05
CA PHE A 249 -1.83 7.74 15.91
C PHE A 249 -2.72 6.62 15.38
N ALA A 250 -2.18 5.41 15.19
CA ALA A 250 -2.98 4.26 14.75
C ALA A 250 -4.12 3.95 15.74
N ARG A 251 -3.87 4.04 17.05
CA ARG A 251 -4.89 3.79 18.08
C ARG A 251 -5.96 4.88 18.12
N VAL A 252 -5.60 6.15 17.92
CA VAL A 252 -6.54 7.27 17.87
C VAL A 252 -7.42 7.17 16.63
N LEU A 253 -6.82 6.97 15.45
CA LEU A 253 -7.53 6.83 14.18
C LEU A 253 -8.48 5.61 14.22
N GLY A 254 -8.00 4.48 14.75
CA GLY A 254 -8.82 3.28 14.91
C GLY A 254 -9.99 3.43 15.89
N ARG A 255 -10.01 4.43 16.77
CA ARG A 255 -11.17 4.72 17.64
C ARG A 255 -12.23 5.55 16.92
N ILE A 256 -11.83 6.54 16.13
CA ILE A 256 -12.75 7.51 15.49
C ILE A 256 -13.71 6.83 14.51
N GLU A 257 -13.25 5.82 13.78
CA GLU A 257 -14.07 5.16 12.75
C GLU A 257 -15.02 4.07 13.31
N TYR A 258 -14.82 3.64 14.57
CA TYR A 258 -15.53 2.49 15.18
C TYR A 258 -16.20 2.83 16.51
N SER A 259 -16.39 4.12 16.79
CA SER A 259 -17.30 4.65 17.83
C SER A 259 -18.67 4.90 17.24
#